data_AF-A0A4Y7RLG6-F1
#
_entry.id   AF-A0A4Y7RLG6-F1
#
_cell.length_a   1.000
_cell.length_b   1.000
_cell.length_c   1.000
_cell.angle_alpha   90.00
_cell.angle_beta   90.00
_cell.angle_gamma   90.00
#
_symmetry.space_group_name_H-M   'P 1'
#
loop_
_entity.id
_entity.type
_entity.pdbx_description
1 polymer ?
#
loop_
_entity_poly.entity_id
_entity_poly.type
_entity_poly.pdbx_seq_one_letter_code
_entity_poly.pdbx_strand_id
1 'polypeptide(L)' 'MKIFKKADEMEIHISFLSMRLAWVFMLLALLVWAWYDFSKYSKLNFAFYIGTVGGIFYWLSTIYYRNKMR' A
#
# COMPACT_ATOMS: atom_id res chain seq x y z
N MET A 1 4.62 -15.66 -33.22
CA MET A 1 3.88 -15.40 -31.96
C MET A 1 4.77 -15.66 -30.75
N LYS A 2 5.46 -14.63 -30.21
CA LYS A 2 6.16 -14.70 -28.90
C LYS A 2 6.50 -13.33 -28.28
N ILE A 3 6.23 -12.22 -28.99
CA ILE A 3 6.59 -10.85 -28.56
C ILE A 3 5.58 -10.28 -27.55
N PHE A 4 4.28 -10.58 -27.72
CA PHE A 4 3.22 -10.08 -26.82
C PHE A 4 3.35 -10.56 -25.37
N LYS A 5 3.92 -11.76 -25.14
CA LYS A 5 4.05 -12.32 -23.79
C LYS A 5 4.96 -11.50 -22.87
N LYS A 6 5.98 -10.83 -23.45
CA LYS A 6 6.96 -10.03 -22.71
C LYS A 6 6.50 -8.59 -22.49
N ALA A 7 5.66 -8.07 -23.39
CA ALA A 7 5.02 -6.76 -23.24
C ALA A 7 3.99 -6.79 -22.10
N ASP A 8 3.16 -7.85 -22.04
CA ASP A 8 2.23 -8.09 -20.93
C ASP A 8 2.94 -8.17 -19.57
N GLU A 9 4.08 -8.88 -19.49
CA GLU A 9 4.87 -8.96 -18.26
C GLU A 9 5.34 -7.56 -17.78
N MET A 10 5.66 -6.67 -18.72
CA MET A 10 6.10 -5.30 -18.40
C MET A 10 4.93 -4.42 -17.94
N GLU A 11 3.75 -4.53 -18.57
CA GLU A 11 2.53 -3.82 -18.14
C GLU A 11 2.07 -4.26 -16.75
N ILE A 12 2.15 -5.56 -16.46
CA ILE A 12 1.86 -6.11 -15.12
C ILE A 12 2.84 -5.54 -14.10
N HIS A 13 4.14 -5.50 -14.41
CA HIS A 13 5.17 -4.93 -13.54
C HIS A 13 4.91 -3.45 -13.22
N ILE A 14 4.58 -2.65 -14.23
CA ILE A 14 4.26 -1.22 -14.07
C ILE A 14 3.00 -1.05 -13.21
N SER A 15 1.97 -1.85 -13.46
CA SER A 15 0.71 -1.83 -12.70
C SER A 15 0.94 -2.13 -11.21
N PHE A 16 1.76 -3.14 -10.90
CA PHE A 16 2.13 -3.45 -9.52
C PHE A 16 2.92 -2.34 -8.83
N LEU A 17 3.85 -1.71 -9.56
CA LEU A 17 4.64 -0.60 -9.03
C LEU A 17 3.77 0.62 -8.75
N SER A 18 2.86 0.96 -9.66
CA SER A 18 1.86 2.01 -9.50
C SER A 18 0.92 1.73 -8.33
N MET A 19 0.44 0.49 -8.19
CA MET A 19 -0.41 0.09 -7.08
C MET A 19 0.30 0.21 -5.73
N ARG A 20 1.59 -0.14 -5.67
CA ARG A 20 2.42 0.03 -4.47
C ARG A 20 2.60 1.51 -4.11
N LEU A 21 2.89 2.37 -5.09
CA LEU A 21 3.01 3.81 -4.88
C LEU A 21 1.69 4.43 -4.41
N ALA A 22 0.57 4.08 -5.04
CA ALA A 22 -0.76 4.53 -4.64
C ALA A 22 -1.08 4.11 -3.20
N TRP A 23 -0.72 2.89 -2.80
CA TRP A 23 -0.91 2.40 -1.43
C TRP A 23 -0.10 3.20 -0.41
N VAL A 24 1.18 3.46 -0.69
CA VAL A 24 2.05 4.28 0.17
C VAL A 24 1.51 5.70 0.29
N PHE A 25 1.05 6.29 -0.81
CA PHE A 25 0.43 7.61 -0.80
C PHE A 25 -0.82 7.65 0.09
N MET A 26 -1.69 6.63 -0.02
CA MET A 26 -2.90 6.53 0.81
C MET A 26 -2.56 6.42 2.31
N LEU A 27 -1.54 5.63 2.66
CA LEU A 27 -1.06 5.53 4.04
C LEU A 27 -0.52 6.87 4.56
N LEU A 28 0.26 7.59 3.75
CA LEU A 28 0.77 8.92 4.13
C LEU A 28 -0.37 9.92 4.35
N ALA A 29 -1.36 9.94 3.46
CA ALA A 29 -2.52 10.81 3.59
C ALA A 29 -3.31 10.51 4.89
N LEU A 30 -3.54 9.24 5.20
CA LEU A 30 -4.19 8.83 6.45
C LEU A 30 -3.36 9.20 7.68
N LEU A 31 -2.03 9.14 7.60
CA LEU A 31 -1.13 9.51 8.69
C LEU A 31 -1.19 11.02 8.96
N VAL A 32 -1.17 11.84 7.91
CA VAL A 32 -1.38 13.30 8.01
C VAL A 32 -2.74 13.62 8.61
N TRP A 33 -3.80 12.92 8.18
CA TRP A 33 -5.14 13.11 8.72
C TRP A 33 -5.24 12.71 10.19
N ALA A 34 -4.66 11.57 10.56
CA ALA A 34 -4.60 11.13 11.96
C ALA A 34 -3.82 12.12 12.84
N TRP A 35 -2.74 12.72 12.31
CA TRP A 35 -1.98 13.77 13.01
C TRP A 35 -2.81 15.03 13.23
N TYR A 36 -3.57 15.46 12.21
CA TYR A 36 -4.49 16.59 12.31
C TYR A 36 -5.56 16.35 13.38
N ASP A 37 -6.20 15.17 13.36
CA ASP A 37 -7.22 14.80 14.35
C ASP A 37 -6.65 14.70 15.76
N PHE A 38 -5.44 14.15 15.91
CA PHE A 38 -4.75 14.08 17.19
C PHE A 38 -4.47 15.48 17.75
N SER A 39 -4.01 16.40 16.90
CA SER A 39 -3.70 17.78 17.29
C SER A 39 -4.95 18.57 17.71
N LYS A 40 -6.10 18.28 17.10
CA LYS A 40 -7.35 19.03 17.33
C LYS A 40 -8.24 18.45 18.44
N TYR A 41 -8.29 17.12 18.55
CA TYR A 41 -9.23 16.43 19.44
C TYR A 41 -8.53 15.59 20.52
N SER A 42 -7.21 15.41 20.46
CA SER A 42 -6.42 14.55 21.38
C SER A 42 -6.96 13.12 21.52
N LYS A 43 -7.74 12.66 20.53
CA LYS A 43 -8.32 11.32 20.48
C LYS A 43 -7.79 10.59 19.27
N LEU A 44 -7.49 9.31 19.44
CA LEU A 44 -7.16 8.42 18.34
C LEU A 44 -8.46 8.10 17.58
N ASN A 45 -8.55 8.64 16.37
CA ASN A 45 -9.74 8.53 15.54
C ASN A 45 -9.67 7.30 14.62
N PHE A 46 -10.81 6.95 14.01
CA PHE A 46 -10.90 5.80 13.08
C PHE A 46 -9.86 5.85 11.94
N ALA A 47 -9.43 7.03 11.51
CA ALA A 47 -8.37 7.20 10.51
C ALA A 47 -7.05 6.50 10.91
N PHE A 48 -6.69 6.53 12.19
CA PHE A 48 -5.48 5.88 12.69
C PHE A 48 -5.61 4.34 12.69
N TYR A 49 -6.79 3.83 13.08
CA TYR A 49 -7.08 2.39 13.03
C TYR A 49 -7.08 1.86 11.59
N ILE A 50 -7.67 2.61 10.65
CA ILE A 50 -7.67 2.24 9.23
C ILE A 50 -6.24 2.25 8.65
N GLY A 51 -5.44 3.26 8.98
CA GLY A 51 -4.04 3.35 8.54
C GLY A 51 -3.16 2.22 9.09
N THR A 52 -3.31 1.88 10.37
CA THR A 52 -2.53 0.79 11.00
C THR A 52 -2.92 -0.58 10.46
N VAL A 53 -4.22 -0.85 10.29
CA VAL A 53 -4.69 -2.09 9.64
C VAL A 53 -4.18 -2.18 8.20
N GLY A 54 -4.27 -1.09 7.43
CA GLY A 54 -3.73 -1.03 6.06
C GLY A 54 -2.22 -1.29 6.01
N GLY A 55 -1.46 -0.77 6.97
CA GLY A 55 -0.03 -1.04 7.10
C GLY A 55 0.29 -2.52 7.38
N ILE A 56 -0.48 -3.15 8.27
CA ILE A 56 -0.34 -4.58 8.59
C ILE A 56 -0.64 -5.44 7.35
N PHE A 57 -1.71 -5.14 6.61
CA PHE A 57 -2.04 -5.86 5.37
C PHE A 57 -0.93 -5.74 4.32
N TYR A 58 -0.32 -4.55 4.17
CA TYR A 58 0.80 -4.36 3.27
C TYR A 58 2.02 -5.19 3.68
N TRP A 59 2.33 -5.21 4.98
CA TRP A 59 3.46 -5.98 5.49
C TRP A 59 3.24 -7.49 5.31
N LEU A 60 2.04 -7.99 5.60
CA LEU A 60 1.64 -9.38 5.35
C LEU A 60 1.72 -9.75 3.88
N SER A 61 1.23 -8.89 2.99
CA SER A 61 1.35 -9.06 1.54
C SER A 61 2.81 -9.17 1.12
N THR A 62 3.67 -8.30 1.64
CA THR A 62 5.10 -8.30 1.34
C THR A 62 5.80 -9.59 1.80
N ILE A 63 5.44 -10.12 2.99
CA ILE A 63 5.96 -11.38 3.52
C ILE A 63 5.47 -12.56 2.67
N TYR A 64 4.18 -12.59 2.31
CA TYR A 64 3.60 -13.63 1.48
C TYR A 64 4.28 -13.73 0.11
N TYR A 65 4.44 -12.60 -0.59
CA TYR A 65 5.15 -12.58 -1.87
C TYR A 65 6.63 -12.96 -1.73
N ARG A 66 7.29 -12.56 -0.63
CA ARG A 66 8.70 -12.93 -0.37
C ARG A 66 8.87 -14.43 -0.13
N ASN A 67 7.92 -15.07 0.56
CA ASN A 67 7.98 -16.50 0.85
C ASN A 67 7.60 -17.37 -0.36
N LYS A 68 6.81 -16.85 -1.31
CA LYS A 68 6.40 -17.56 -2.53
C LYS A 68 7.40 -17.43 -3.69
N MET A 69 8.29 -16.44 -3.65
CA MET A 69 9.32 -16.18 -4.67
C MET A 69 10.70 -16.78 -4.31
N ARG A 70 10.79 -17.56 -3.22
CA ARG A 70 11.88 -18.51 -2.97
C ARG A 70 11.42 -19.89 -3.41
#